data_AF-A0A2U8DW99-F1
#
_entry.id   AF-A0A2U8DW99-F1
#
_cell.length_a   1.000
_cell.length_b   1.000
_cell.length_c   1.000
_cell.angle_alpha   90.00
_cell.angle_beta   90.00
_cell.angle_gamma   90.00
#
_symmetry.space_group_name_H-M   'P 1'
#
loop_
_entity.id
_entity.type
_entity.pdbx_description
1 polymer ?
#
loop_
_entity_poly.entity_id
_entity_poly.type
_entity_poly.pdbx_seq_one_letter_code
_entity_poly.pdbx_strand_id
1 'polypeptide(L)'
;MSAIGIYQVLFQVSVSEAGQLILTLDSGGGAVEQPYTVVGRATGTSQIVGMALVQTTVVNSILTVRNPTSESTSLTITTIAGGTEPVSAHLVITQFA
;
A
#
# COMPACT_ATOMS: atom_id res chain seq x y z
N MET A 1 -19.09 -11.60 1.13
CA MET A 1 -19.00 -10.19 1.55
C MET A 1 -17.84 -10.06 2.52
N SER A 2 -17.08 -8.96 2.46
CA SER A 2 -15.96 -8.75 3.39
C SER A 2 -16.50 -8.38 4.77
N ALA A 3 -16.08 -9.12 5.81
CA ALA A 3 -16.58 -8.95 7.17
C ALA A 3 -15.93 -7.74 7.88
N ILE A 4 -16.59 -7.27 8.93
CA ILE A 4 -15.96 -6.36 9.88
C ILE A 4 -14.88 -7.14 10.64
N GLY A 5 -13.70 -6.55 10.81
CA GLY A 5 -12.59 -7.20 11.51
C GLY A 5 -11.30 -6.42 11.41
N ILE A 6 -10.23 -7.01 11.93
CA ILE A 6 -8.85 -6.50 11.80
C ILE A 6 -8.19 -7.26 10.67
N TYR A 7 -7.59 -6.53 9.73
CA TYR A 7 -6.93 -7.09 8.56
C TYR A 7 -5.45 -6.72 8.56
N GLN A 8 -4.58 -7.73 8.44
CA GLN A 8 -3.18 -7.51 8.12
C GLN A 8 -3.06 -7.29 6.61
N VAL A 9 -2.55 -6.12 6.24
CA VAL A 9 -2.25 -5.74 4.86
C VAL A 9 -0.75 -5.73 4.70
N LEU A 10 -0.24 -6.59 3.84
CA LEU A 10 1.15 -6.65 3.42
C LEU A 10 1.21 -6.32 1.93
N PHE A 11 2.06 -5.37 1.55
CA PHE A 11 2.35 -5.16 0.14
C PHE A 11 3.84 -4.98 -0.11
N GLN A 12 4.27 -5.36 -1.31
CA GLN A 12 5.58 -5.10 -1.82
C GLN A 12 5.47 -4.69 -3.29
N VAL A 13 6.15 -3.61 -3.66
CA VAL A 13 6.17 -3.11 -5.03
C VAL A 13 7.47 -2.35 -5.27
N SER A 14 8.05 -2.53 -6.45
CA SER A 14 9.26 -1.80 -6.84
C SER A 14 8.88 -0.57 -7.66
N VAL A 15 9.52 0.56 -7.36
CA VAL A 15 9.32 1.84 -8.06
C VAL A 15 10.65 2.44 -8.49
N SER A 16 10.62 3.29 -9.52
CA SER A 16 11.81 3.95 -10.08
C SER A 16 12.18 5.25 -9.36
N GLU A 17 11.19 5.97 -8.86
CA GLU A 17 11.33 7.29 -8.24
C GLU A 17 11.42 7.20 -6.71
N ALA A 18 11.95 8.26 -6.09
CA ALA A 18 11.77 8.47 -4.66
C ALA A 18 10.29 8.73 -4.35
N GLY A 19 9.78 8.16 -3.26
CA GLY A 19 8.40 8.40 -2.87
C GLY A 19 7.88 7.43 -1.84
N GLN A 20 6.58 7.50 -1.61
CA GLN A 20 5.89 6.83 -0.52
C GLN A 20 4.60 6.17 -1.01
N LEU A 21 4.14 5.20 -0.25
CA LEU A 21 2.84 4.57 -0.41
C LEU A 21 2.12 4.57 0.94
N ILE A 22 0.80 4.75 0.87
CA ILE A 22 -0.11 4.77 2.02
C ILE A 22 -1.32 3.90 1.73
N LEU A 23 -1.89 3.32 2.79
CA LEU A 23 -3.19 2.67 2.71
C LEU A 23 -4.32 3.68 2.89
N THR A 24 -5.39 3.51 2.12
CA THR A 24 -6.67 4.19 2.37
C THR A 24 -7.77 3.19 2.64
N LEU A 25 -8.68 3.58 3.52
CA LEU A 25 -9.89 2.82 3.83
C LEU A 25 -11.11 3.64 3.42
N ASP A 26 -11.95 3.07 2.55
CA ASP A 26 -13.27 3.59 2.23
C ASP A 26 -14.33 2.71 2.91
N SER A 27 -15.05 3.31 3.86
CA SER A 27 -16.15 2.66 4.59
C SER A 27 -17.53 3.12 4.11
N GLY A 28 -17.63 3.57 2.85
CA GLY A 28 -18.86 4.02 2.20
C GLY A 28 -19.02 5.56 2.11
N GLY A 29 -18.03 6.31 2.60
CA GLY A 29 -18.02 7.78 2.60
C GLY A 29 -16.90 8.39 1.73
N GLY A 30 -16.11 7.55 1.05
CA GLY A 30 -14.91 7.94 0.33
C GLY A 30 -13.63 7.44 1.00
N ALA A 31 -12.56 7.35 0.22
CA ALA A 31 -11.27 6.83 0.66
C ALA A 31 -10.56 7.79 1.63
N VAL A 32 -10.31 7.33 2.86
CA VAL A 32 -9.59 8.08 3.90
C VAL A 32 -8.20 7.50 4.11
N GLU A 33 -7.17 8.34 4.01
CA GLU A 33 -5.78 7.99 4.26
C GLU A 33 -5.54 7.51 5.71
N GLN A 34 -4.67 6.51 5.86
CA GLN A 34 -4.27 5.94 7.14
C GLN A 34 -2.81 6.33 7.42
N PRO A 35 -2.53 7.46 8.09
CA PRO A 35 -1.17 8.03 8.16
C PRO A 35 -0.13 7.12 8.83
N TYR A 36 -0.57 6.21 9.70
CA TYR A 36 0.32 5.24 10.36
C TYR A 36 0.83 4.13 9.43
N THR A 37 0.36 4.08 8.18
CA THR A 37 0.70 3.03 7.20
C THR A 37 1.72 3.48 6.16
N VAL A 38 2.18 4.73 6.26
CA VAL A 38 3.11 5.32 5.29
C VAL A 38 4.45 4.59 5.32
N VAL A 39 4.86 4.11 4.17
CA VAL A 39 6.19 3.56 3.92
C VAL A 39 6.74 4.15 2.64
N GLY A 40 8.06 4.22 2.52
CA GLY A 40 8.65 4.79 1.32
C GLY A 40 10.13 4.60 1.23
N ARG A 41 10.70 5.27 0.24
CA ARG A 41 12.11 5.17 -0.11
C ARG A 41 12.63 6.50 -0.63
N ALA A 42 13.84 6.87 -0.21
CA ALA A 42 14.39 8.20 -0.46
C ALA A 42 15.09 8.36 -1.83
N THR A 43 15.70 7.30 -2.37
CA THR A 43 16.41 7.32 -3.67
C THR A 43 16.53 5.92 -4.26
N GLY A 44 16.77 5.82 -5.57
CA GLY A 44 17.10 4.57 -6.29
C GLY A 44 15.88 3.77 -6.77
N THR A 45 16.14 2.73 -7.56
CA THR A 45 15.12 1.82 -8.11
C THR A 45 15.04 0.54 -7.28
N SER A 46 14.00 0.38 -6.46
CA SER A 46 13.78 -0.78 -5.56
C SER A 46 12.35 -0.84 -4.99
N GLN A 47 11.99 -1.97 -4.38
CA GLN A 47 11.71 -2.01 -2.94
C GLN A 47 10.90 -0.92 -2.21
N ILE A 48 9.57 -0.83 -2.31
CA ILE A 48 8.74 -0.30 -1.22
C ILE A 48 7.92 -1.44 -0.63
N VAL A 49 8.06 -1.67 0.68
CA VAL A 49 7.36 -2.73 1.42
C VAL A 49 6.61 -2.11 2.58
N GLY A 50 5.34 -2.48 2.74
CA GLY A 50 4.47 -2.02 3.81
C GLY A 50 3.75 -3.16 4.50
N MET A 51 3.61 -3.07 5.81
CA MET A 51 2.80 -3.97 6.63
C MET A 51 2.01 -3.15 7.66
N ALA A 52 0.70 -3.32 7.71
CA ALA A 52 -0.15 -2.64 8.67
C ALA A 52 -1.34 -3.50 9.10
N LEU A 53 -1.84 -3.29 10.31
CA LEU A 53 -3.12 -3.78 10.76
C LEU A 53 -4.16 -2.68 10.56
N VAL A 54 -5.20 -2.98 9.78
CA VAL A 54 -6.30 -2.06 9.48
C VAL A 54 -7.59 -2.63 10.02
N GLN A 55 -8.24 -1.89 10.91
CA GLN A 55 -9.56 -2.24 11.42
C GLN A 55 -10.63 -1.69 10.49
N THR A 56 -11.58 -2.54 10.07
CA THR A 56 -12.79 -2.10 9.38
C THR A 56 -13.94 -2.02 10.37
N THR A 57 -14.84 -1.05 10.18
CA THR A 57 -16.06 -0.87 10.99
C THR A 57 -17.34 -1.02 10.17
N VAL A 58 -17.21 -1.09 8.85
CA VAL A 58 -18.30 -1.25 7.88
C VAL A 58 -17.99 -2.43 6.97
N VAL A 59 -19.00 -3.27 6.71
CA VAL A 59 -18.89 -4.39 5.77
C VAL A 59 -18.58 -3.90 4.36
N ASN A 60 -17.86 -4.70 3.59
CA ASN A 60 -17.46 -4.36 2.21
C ASN A 60 -16.67 -3.03 2.10
N SER A 61 -15.92 -2.66 3.14
CA SER A 61 -14.96 -1.55 3.04
C SER A 61 -13.92 -1.82 1.95
N ILE A 62 -13.50 -0.78 1.22
CA ILE A 62 -12.50 -0.86 0.16
C ILE A 62 -11.16 -0.39 0.71
N LEU A 63 -10.12 -1.20 0.49
CA LEU A 63 -8.75 -0.89 0.89
C LEU A 63 -7.89 -0.67 -0.34
N THR A 64 -7.14 0.44 -0.37
CA THR A 64 -6.33 0.84 -1.52
C THR A 64 -4.91 1.14 -1.09
N VAL A 65 -3.93 0.68 -1.85
CA VAL A 65 -2.54 1.16 -1.78
C VAL A 65 -2.39 2.29 -2.80
N ARG A 66 -1.93 3.47 -2.38
CA ARG A 66 -1.75 4.61 -3.29
C ARG A 66 -0.58 5.50 -2.89
N ASN A 67 -0.16 6.33 -3.85
CA ASN A 67 0.68 7.48 -3.55
C ASN A 67 -0.09 8.47 -2.66
N PRO A 68 0.48 8.96 -1.54
CA PRO A 68 -0.20 9.90 -0.65
C PRO A 68 -0.68 11.16 -1.38
N THR A 69 -1.79 11.75 -0.93
CA THR A 69 -2.32 13.02 -1.46
C THR A 69 -1.33 14.17 -1.36
N SER A 70 -0.46 14.14 -0.33
CA SER A 70 0.60 15.13 -0.12
C SER A 70 1.76 15.01 -1.11
N GLU A 71 1.88 13.87 -1.79
CA GLU A 71 2.98 13.58 -2.72
C GLU A 71 2.56 13.85 -4.16
N SER A 72 3.25 14.78 -4.83
CA SER A 72 2.97 15.16 -6.22
C SER A 72 3.77 14.37 -7.26
N THR A 73 4.85 13.69 -6.82
CA THR A 73 5.68 12.86 -7.71
C THR A 73 4.95 11.58 -8.06
N SER A 74 4.69 11.36 -9.35
CA SER A 74 4.14 10.08 -9.83
C SER A 74 5.15 8.95 -9.63
N LEU A 75 4.66 7.77 -9.26
CA LEU A 75 5.49 6.57 -9.11
C LEU A 75 5.27 5.62 -10.29
N THR A 76 6.37 5.25 -10.93
CA THR A 76 6.40 4.26 -12.01
C THR A 76 6.75 2.90 -11.41
N ILE A 77 5.82 1.95 -11.49
CA ILE A 77 6.09 0.56 -11.11
C ILE A 77 7.11 -0.04 -12.09
N THR A 78 8.11 -0.72 -11.54
CA THR A 78 9.21 -1.31 -12.31
C THR A 78 9.47 -2.74 -11.86
N THR A 79 9.91 -3.58 -12.80
CA THR A 79 10.38 -4.93 -12.50
C THR A 79 11.83 -4.94 -12.01
N ILE A 80 12.58 -3.85 -12.21
CA ILE A 80 13.98 -3.74 -11.82
C ILE A 80 14.05 -3.18 -10.40
N ALA A 81 14.52 -3.97 -9.44
CA ALA A 81 14.53 -3.59 -8.02
C ALA A 81 15.93 -3.41 -7.41
N GLY A 82 16.96 -3.26 -8.25
CA GLY A 82 18.37 -3.18 -7.86
C GLY A 82 19.28 -4.26 -8.46
N GLY A 83 18.74 -5.15 -9.29
CA GLY A 83 19.48 -6.18 -10.04
C GLY A 83 18.98 -6.32 -11.47
N THR A 84 19.46 -7.33 -12.21
CA THR A 84 19.06 -7.59 -13.61
C THR A 84 17.82 -8.49 -13.73
N GLU A 85 17.48 -9.22 -12.68
CA GLU A 85 16.33 -10.12 -12.66
C GLU A 85 15.03 -9.38 -12.32
N PRO A 86 13.90 -9.70 -12.98
CA PRO A 86 12.63 -9.05 -12.73
C PRO A 86 12.03 -9.46 -11.38
N VAL A 87 11.43 -8.49 -10.69
CA VAL A 87 10.71 -8.66 -9.41
C VAL A 87 9.23 -8.37 -9.60
N SER A 88 8.38 -9.15 -8.93
CA SER A 88 6.93 -8.99 -8.92
C SER A 88 6.44 -8.04 -7.82
N ALA A 89 5.27 -7.45 -8.04
CA ALA A 89 4.51 -6.76 -7.00
C ALA A 89 3.50 -7.72 -6.36
N HIS A 90 3.30 -7.62 -5.05
CA HIS A 90 2.33 -8.44 -4.32
C HIS A 90 1.56 -7.58 -3.32
N LEU A 91 0.26 -7.88 -3.18
CA LEU A 91 -0.61 -7.37 -2.12
C LEU A 91 -1.31 -8.59 -1.49
N VAL A 92 -1.14 -8.75 -0.19
CA VAL A 92 -1.73 -9.82 0.62
C VAL A 92 -2.56 -9.18 1.71
N ILE A 93 -3.83 -9.58 1.79
CA ILE A 93 -4.76 -9.15 2.83
C ILE A 93 -5.21 -10.39 3.60
N THR A 94 -4.88 -10.43 4.88
CA THR A 94 -5.23 -11.55 5.78
C THR A 94 -6.13 -11.03 6.89
N GLN A 95 -7.27 -11.68 7.11
CA GLN A 95 -8.08 -11.39 8.29
C GLN A 95 -7.32 -11.90 9.53
N PHE A 96 -7.02 -10.99 10.45
CA PHE A 96 -6.24 -11.24 11.66
C PHE A 96 -7.13 -11.55 12.87
N ALA A 97 -8.22 -10.80 13.05
CA ALA A 97 -9.20 -10.96 14.13
C ALA A 97 -10.60 -10.49 13.73
#